data_AF-A0A956T4G1-F1
#
_entry.id   AF-A0A956T4G1-F1
#
_cell.length_a   1.000
_cell.length_b   1.000
_cell.length_c   1.000
_cell.angle_alpha   90.00
_cell.angle_beta   90.00
_cell.angle_gamma   90.00
#
_symmetry.space_group_name_H-M   'P 1'
#
loop_
_entity.id
_entity.type
_entity.pdbx_description
1 polymer ?
#
loop_
_entity_poly.entity_id
_entity_poly.type
_entity_poly.pdbx_seq_one_letter_code
_entity_poly.pdbx_strand_id
1 'polypeptide(L)'
;MIALILLQGMVLCGFAGVQLEEVTTELADQSTSRVLIWIQDGEMRVEDSEEPLVFLFSANDHVFRMVDPGNSVVTQVSLAELKDMAHGMQAALGEDAMAAAAGVDMEAMMAEIRSSLSPEEQALMDQYAPQATDLDSGASDPLNWSLLARGVTLDDWSCHHYRGTREGVLEEETWTVSAEAVGLSAKDVAAFKSLAEYMTELGGELEQVHDLDDPSAIDTYTGFPVKTVEYQSGQAVRSTRTNVLERGQLDASLFKVPAGFRTVGFQEMLMDQMELE
;
A
#
# COMPACT_ATOMS: atom_id res chain seq x y z
N MET A 1 33.05 -54.52 11.53
CA MET A 1 31.64 -54.14 11.77
C MET A 1 31.67 -52.86 12.59
N ILE A 2 30.76 -51.92 12.32
CA ILE A 2 30.65 -50.51 12.78
C ILE A 2 31.15 -49.51 11.72
N ALA A 3 30.19 -49.11 10.88
CA ALA A 3 30.26 -47.96 10.00
C ALA A 3 29.77 -46.72 10.78
N LEU A 4 30.62 -45.69 10.86
CA LEU A 4 30.31 -44.41 11.49
C LEU A 4 29.78 -43.47 10.39
N ILE A 5 28.48 -43.26 10.36
CA ILE A 5 27.81 -42.31 9.44
C ILE A 5 27.99 -40.91 10.03
N LEU A 6 28.83 -40.10 9.39
CA LEU A 6 28.92 -38.66 9.60
C LEU A 6 27.63 -38.02 9.09
N LEU A 7 26.73 -37.73 10.02
CA LEU A 7 25.52 -36.93 9.80
C LEU A 7 25.97 -35.51 9.42
N GLN A 8 25.98 -35.21 8.12
CA GLN A 8 26.12 -33.84 7.64
C GLN A 8 24.92 -33.04 8.16
N GLY A 9 25.17 -32.14 9.11
CA GLY A 9 24.19 -31.15 9.54
C GLY A 9 23.88 -30.24 8.37
N MET A 10 22.78 -30.54 7.66
CA MET A 10 22.09 -29.51 6.91
C MET A 10 21.65 -28.46 7.92
N VAL A 11 22.42 -27.38 8.02
CA VAL A 11 21.88 -26.11 8.47
C VAL A 11 20.83 -25.78 7.43
N LEU A 12 19.57 -26.13 7.72
CA LEU A 12 18.43 -25.54 7.06
C LEU A 12 18.61 -24.05 7.29
N CYS A 13 19.08 -23.33 6.27
CA CYS A 13 19.01 -21.87 6.26
C CYS A 13 17.52 -21.55 6.32
N GLY A 14 17.04 -21.40 7.55
CA GLY A 14 15.67 -21.01 7.84
C GLY A 14 15.38 -19.69 7.14
N PHE A 15 14.13 -19.56 6.73
CA PHE A 15 13.56 -18.38 6.08
C PHE A 15 14.04 -17.12 6.78
N ALA A 16 14.79 -16.29 6.06
CA ALA A 16 15.25 -15.01 6.56
C ALA A 16 14.11 -14.01 6.38
N GLY A 17 13.68 -13.37 7.46
CA GLY A 17 12.94 -12.12 7.35
C GLY A 17 13.78 -11.05 6.65
N VAL A 18 13.09 -10.04 6.14
CA VAL A 18 13.69 -8.92 5.39
C VAL A 18 13.24 -7.61 6.00
N GLN A 19 14.18 -6.68 6.14
CA GLN A 19 13.90 -5.27 6.38
C GLN A 19 14.17 -4.48 5.10
N LEU A 20 13.14 -3.82 4.59
CA LEU A 20 13.19 -2.89 3.47
C LEU A 20 13.07 -1.46 3.98
N GLU A 21 13.66 -0.52 3.23
CA GLU A 21 13.44 0.91 3.38
C GLU A 21 12.97 1.45 2.04
N GLU A 22 11.81 2.10 2.02
CA GLU A 22 11.37 2.89 0.88
C GLU A 22 11.67 4.35 1.15
N VAL A 23 12.32 4.99 0.18
CA VAL A 23 12.62 6.42 0.21
C VAL A 23 11.88 7.06 -0.94
N THR A 24 10.92 7.92 -0.60
CA THR A 24 10.17 8.71 -1.57
C THR A 24 10.81 10.10 -1.62
N THR A 25 11.09 10.59 -2.82
CA THR A 25 11.64 11.93 -3.06
C THR A 25 10.66 12.73 -3.90
N GLU A 26 10.19 13.84 -3.36
CA GLU A 26 9.43 14.83 -4.13
C GLU A 26 10.42 15.62 -4.99
N LEU A 27 10.29 15.53 -6.31
CA LEU A 27 11.30 16.07 -7.23
C LEU A 27 11.25 17.60 -7.31
N ALA A 28 10.11 18.21 -6.99
CA ALA A 28 9.92 19.66 -7.02
C ALA A 28 10.80 20.39 -5.98
N ASP A 29 10.87 19.88 -4.75
CA ASP A 29 11.58 20.52 -3.64
C ASP A 29 12.69 19.67 -3.02
N GLN A 30 12.87 18.43 -3.48
CA GLN A 30 13.84 17.45 -3.00
C GLN A 30 13.61 17.04 -1.54
N SER A 31 12.39 17.22 -1.01
CA SER A 31 12.00 16.64 0.27
C SER A 31 11.91 15.11 0.14
N THR A 32 12.18 14.42 1.26
CA THR A 32 12.19 12.97 1.29
C THR A 32 11.42 12.45 2.50
N SER A 33 10.52 11.51 2.28
CA SER A 33 9.91 10.69 3.33
C SER A 33 10.49 9.28 3.28
N ARG A 34 10.36 8.55 4.39
CA ARG A 34 10.87 7.18 4.51
C ARG A 34 9.83 6.28 5.14
N VAL A 35 9.74 5.08 4.59
CA VAL A 35 8.91 3.99 5.11
C VAL A 35 9.81 2.79 5.39
N LEU A 36 9.75 2.25 6.60
CA LEU A 36 10.42 1.02 6.96
C LEU A 36 9.44 -0.14 6.94
N ILE A 37 9.81 -1.21 6.26
CA ILE A 37 8.96 -2.39 6.08
C ILE A 37 9.73 -3.61 6.60
N TRP A 38 9.18 -4.31 7.59
CA TRP A 38 9.69 -5.60 8.06
C TRP A 38 8.74 -6.69 7.65
N ILE A 39 9.30 -7.80 7.15
CA ILE A 39 8.49 -8.91 6.65
C ILE A 39 9.16 -10.21 7.06
N GLN A 40 8.39 -11.08 7.68
CA GLN A 40 8.84 -12.43 8.00
C GLN A 40 7.65 -13.35 8.16
N ASP A 41 7.68 -14.49 7.47
CA ASP A 41 6.72 -15.55 7.72
C ASP A 41 5.26 -15.12 7.51
N GLY A 42 5.04 -14.20 6.56
CA GLY A 42 3.74 -13.62 6.26
C GLY A 42 3.22 -12.62 7.29
N GLU A 43 4.05 -12.24 8.26
CA GLU A 43 3.84 -11.08 9.12
C GLU A 43 4.52 -9.86 8.49
N MET A 44 3.87 -8.71 8.55
CA MET A 44 4.37 -7.46 8.02
C MET A 44 4.21 -6.34 9.05
N ARG A 45 5.22 -5.48 9.15
CA ARG A 45 5.20 -4.23 9.90
C ARG A 45 5.60 -3.10 8.97
N VAL A 46 4.85 -2.01 8.98
CA VAL A 46 5.17 -0.79 8.24
C VAL A 46 5.23 0.37 9.23
N GLU A 47 6.29 1.15 9.17
CA GLU A 47 6.47 2.40 9.92
C GLU A 47 6.78 3.53 8.97
N ASP A 48 6.04 4.63 9.08
CA ASP A 48 6.40 5.90 8.43
C ASP A 48 7.33 6.70 9.34
N SER A 49 8.34 7.35 8.78
CA SER A 49 9.24 8.24 9.53
C SER A 49 8.61 9.57 9.92
N GLU A 50 7.58 10.02 9.20
CA GLU A 50 6.92 11.31 9.40
C GLU A 50 5.71 11.18 10.33
N GLU A 51 5.01 10.05 10.27
CA GLU A 51 3.86 9.75 11.11
C GLU A 51 4.20 8.68 12.15
N PRO A 52 3.85 8.86 13.43
CA PRO A 52 4.15 7.87 14.47
C PRO A 52 3.26 6.61 14.38
N LEU A 53 2.52 6.40 13.29
CA LEU A 53 1.64 5.26 13.09
C LEU A 53 2.45 4.02 12.69
N VAL A 54 2.10 2.89 13.28
CA VAL A 54 2.68 1.59 12.93
C VAL A 54 1.56 0.69 12.42
N PHE A 55 1.72 0.19 11.21
CA PHE A 55 0.80 -0.79 10.63
C PHE A 55 1.37 -2.19 10.82
N LEU A 56 0.53 -3.11 11.30
CA LEU A 56 0.85 -4.52 11.42
C LEU A 56 -0.17 -5.31 10.62
N PHE A 57 0.30 -6.23 9.79
CA PHE A 57 -0.54 -7.16 9.06
C PHE A 57 -0.05 -8.58 9.28
N SER A 58 -0.99 -9.50 9.50
CA SER A 58 -0.70 -10.92 9.56
C SER A 58 -1.53 -11.65 8.52
N ALA A 59 -0.85 -12.30 7.58
CA ALA A 59 -1.50 -13.16 6.59
C ALA A 59 -2.11 -14.42 7.22
N ASN A 60 -1.68 -14.80 8.43
CA ASN A 60 -2.16 -16.00 9.11
C ASN A 60 -3.55 -15.81 9.73
N ASP A 61 -3.85 -14.61 10.23
CA ASP A 61 -5.12 -14.25 10.86
C ASP A 61 -5.98 -13.30 10.00
N HIS A 62 -5.45 -12.77 8.89
CA HIS A 62 -6.08 -11.75 8.04
C HIS A 62 -6.53 -10.52 8.84
N VAL A 63 -5.71 -10.12 9.79
CA VAL A 63 -5.95 -8.96 10.65
C VAL A 63 -4.97 -7.85 10.31
N PHE A 64 -5.52 -6.68 10.03
CA PHE A 64 -4.79 -5.43 9.95
C PHE A 64 -4.92 -4.68 11.29
N ARG A 65 -3.81 -4.14 11.78
CA ARG A 65 -3.75 -3.37 13.02
C ARG A 65 -3.02 -2.07 12.76
N MET A 66 -3.67 -0.96 13.10
CA MET A 66 -3.03 0.34 13.15
C MET A 66 -2.74 0.67 14.60
N VAL A 67 -1.47 0.82 14.93
CA VAL A 67 -0.99 1.13 16.27
C VAL A 67 -0.64 2.60 16.32
N ASP A 68 -1.28 3.34 17.22
CA ASP A 68 -0.98 4.72 17.55
C ASP A 68 -0.24 4.76 18.90
N PRO A 69 1.10 4.87 18.90
CA PRO A 69 1.90 4.92 20.11
C PRO A 69 1.66 6.18 20.93
N GLY A 70 1.30 7.30 20.29
CA GLY A 70 1.03 8.58 20.95
C GLY A 70 -0.17 8.48 21.88
N ASN A 71 -1.22 7.79 21.44
CA ASN A 71 -2.45 7.59 22.20
C ASN A 71 -2.53 6.24 22.93
N SER A 72 -1.54 5.35 22.72
CA SER A 72 -1.57 3.97 23.24
C SER A 72 -2.84 3.20 22.82
N VAL A 73 -3.27 3.43 21.58
CA VAL A 73 -4.46 2.81 20.98
C VAL A 73 -4.04 1.91 19.83
N VAL A 74 -4.71 0.77 19.69
CA VAL A 74 -4.64 -0.06 18.48
C VAL A 74 -6.03 -0.16 17.90
N THR A 75 -6.17 0.31 16.67
CA THR A 75 -7.33 -0.03 15.85
C THR A 75 -7.06 -1.37 15.19
N GLN A 76 -7.96 -2.32 15.39
CA GLN A 76 -7.89 -3.61 14.72
C GLN A 76 -9.07 -3.77 13.78
N VAL A 77 -8.80 -4.32 12.61
CA VAL A 77 -9.85 -4.67 11.66
C VAL A 77 -9.49 -5.93 10.88
N SER A 78 -10.35 -6.94 10.97
CA SER A 78 -10.23 -8.16 10.18
C SER A 78 -10.89 -8.01 8.81
N LEU A 79 -10.46 -8.82 7.84
CA LEU A 79 -11.08 -8.83 6.51
C LEU A 79 -12.57 -9.16 6.57
N ALA A 80 -12.98 -10.03 7.50
CA ALA A 80 -14.37 -10.38 7.69
C ALA A 80 -15.20 -9.17 8.17
N GLU A 81 -14.69 -8.42 9.16
CA GLU A 81 -15.35 -7.20 9.66
C GLU A 81 -15.47 -6.14 8.57
N LEU A 82 -14.46 -6.00 7.70
CA LEU A 82 -14.56 -5.10 6.55
C LEU A 82 -15.65 -5.51 5.57
N LYS A 83 -15.71 -6.79 5.21
CA LYS A 83 -16.74 -7.29 4.29
C LYS A 83 -18.14 -7.08 4.87
N ASP A 84 -18.31 -7.33 6.16
CA ASP A 84 -19.58 -7.08 6.85
C ASP A 84 -19.93 -5.58 6.86
N MET A 85 -18.93 -4.71 7.05
CA MET A 85 -19.10 -3.26 7.00
C MET A 85 -19.44 -2.76 5.60
N ALA A 86 -18.73 -3.23 4.57
CA ALA A 86 -18.99 -2.90 3.18
C ALA A 86 -20.42 -3.33 2.77
N HIS A 87 -20.83 -4.55 3.14
CA HIS A 87 -22.20 -5.02 2.94
C HIS A 87 -23.22 -4.17 3.72
N GLY A 88 -22.91 -3.81 4.97
CA GLY A 88 -23.75 -2.95 5.80
C GLY A 88 -23.94 -1.56 5.20
N MET A 89 -22.88 -0.96 4.67
CA MET A 89 -22.89 0.33 3.98
C MET A 89 -23.68 0.24 2.67
N GLN A 90 -23.45 -0.78 1.85
CA GLN A 90 -24.22 -1.04 0.64
C GLN A 90 -25.73 -1.20 0.92
N ALA A 91 -26.07 -1.92 2.00
CA ALA A 91 -27.46 -2.09 2.42
C ALA A 91 -28.08 -0.81 2.98
N ALA A 92 -27.31 0.00 3.70
CA ALA A 92 -27.77 1.27 4.30
C ALA A 92 -27.99 2.38 3.25
N LEU A 93 -27.12 2.46 2.24
CA LEU A 93 -27.29 3.35 1.10
C LEU A 93 -28.48 2.89 0.23
N GLY A 94 -28.70 1.59 0.11
CA GLY A 94 -29.77 1.03 -0.71
C GLY A 94 -29.46 1.15 -2.21
N GLU A 95 -30.10 0.29 -3.01
CA GLU A 95 -29.89 0.22 -4.46
C GLU A 95 -30.23 1.54 -5.16
N ASP A 96 -31.24 2.26 -4.62
CA ASP A 96 -31.68 3.56 -5.13
C ASP A 96 -30.71 4.71 -4.82
N ALA A 97 -30.04 4.73 -3.67
CA ALA A 97 -29.06 5.79 -3.38
C ALA A 97 -27.73 5.55 -4.10
N MET A 98 -27.35 4.29 -4.36
CA MET A 98 -26.23 3.98 -5.25
C MET A 98 -26.53 4.39 -6.70
N ALA A 99 -27.71 4.03 -7.22
CA ALA A 99 -28.12 4.44 -8.57
C ALA A 99 -28.32 5.96 -8.68
N ALA A 100 -28.80 6.61 -7.61
CA ALA A 100 -28.86 8.06 -7.53
C ALA A 100 -27.45 8.65 -7.45
N ALA A 101 -26.54 8.15 -6.61
CA ALA A 101 -25.15 8.63 -6.53
C ALA A 101 -24.40 8.50 -7.87
N ALA A 102 -24.66 7.44 -8.64
CA ALA A 102 -24.11 7.27 -9.98
C ALA A 102 -24.70 8.23 -11.04
N GLY A 103 -25.83 8.89 -10.74
CA GLY A 103 -26.51 9.86 -11.60
C GLY A 103 -26.70 11.25 -10.98
N VAL A 104 -26.17 11.48 -9.77
CA VAL A 104 -26.16 12.78 -9.12
C VAL A 104 -25.15 13.59 -9.89
N ASP A 105 -25.62 14.70 -10.44
CA ASP A 105 -24.76 15.73 -10.96
C ASP A 105 -23.91 16.24 -9.79
N MET A 106 -22.72 15.66 -9.64
CA MET A 106 -21.78 15.97 -8.56
C MET A 106 -21.51 17.48 -8.53
N GLU A 107 -21.60 18.14 -9.69
CA GLU A 107 -21.49 19.60 -9.84
C GLU A 107 -22.65 20.32 -9.13
N ALA A 108 -23.88 19.82 -9.23
CA ALA A 108 -25.04 20.39 -8.55
C ALA A 108 -24.99 20.19 -7.03
N MET A 109 -24.56 19.02 -6.56
CA MET A 109 -24.38 18.76 -5.12
C MET A 109 -23.25 19.61 -4.54
N MET A 110 -22.11 19.70 -5.23
CA MET A 110 -21.01 20.59 -4.86
C MET A 110 -21.42 22.06 -4.89
N ALA A 111 -22.24 22.49 -5.85
CA ALA A 111 -22.77 23.84 -5.90
C ALA A 111 -23.71 24.14 -4.71
N GLU A 112 -24.53 23.17 -4.31
CA GLU A 112 -25.41 23.30 -3.14
C GLU A 112 -24.60 23.38 -1.84
N ILE A 113 -23.63 22.47 -1.66
CA ILE A 113 -22.69 22.51 -0.52
C ILE A 113 -21.97 23.85 -0.49
N ARG A 114 -21.38 24.29 -1.62
CA ARG A 114 -20.71 25.57 -1.75
C ARG A 114 -21.60 26.74 -1.34
N SER A 115 -22.88 26.70 -1.71
CA SER A 115 -23.85 27.75 -1.35
C SER A 115 -24.24 27.74 0.13
N SER A 116 -24.09 26.60 0.81
CA SER A 116 -24.35 26.46 2.25
C SER A 116 -23.16 26.87 3.13
N LEU A 117 -21.94 26.88 2.56
CA LEU A 117 -20.72 27.30 3.24
C LEU A 117 -20.63 28.82 3.37
N SER A 118 -20.03 29.28 4.47
CA SER A 118 -19.68 30.69 4.65
C SER A 118 -18.60 31.14 3.65
N PRO A 119 -18.41 32.45 3.44
CA PRO A 119 -17.40 32.95 2.49
C PRO A 119 -15.96 32.50 2.81
N GLU A 120 -15.64 32.28 4.09
CA GLU A 120 -14.32 31.80 4.52
C GLU A 120 -14.13 30.32 4.17
N GLU A 121 -15.13 29.49 4.44
CA GLU A 121 -15.14 28.07 4.08
C GLU A 121 -15.15 27.85 2.56
N GLN A 122 -15.84 28.70 1.81
CA GLN A 122 -15.79 28.67 0.34
C GLN A 122 -14.38 28.99 -0.19
N ALA A 123 -13.71 29.99 0.39
CA ALA A 123 -12.35 30.34 -0.01
C ALA A 123 -11.35 29.24 0.36
N LEU A 124 -11.55 28.58 1.51
CA LEU A 124 -10.79 27.40 1.92
C LEU A 124 -11.02 26.26 0.93
N MET A 125 -12.27 25.96 0.58
CA MET A 125 -12.62 24.93 -0.39
C MET A 125 -12.03 25.22 -1.77
N ASP A 126 -12.05 26.47 -2.24
CA ASP A 126 -11.41 26.88 -3.51
C ASP A 126 -9.88 26.73 -3.48
N GLN A 127 -9.26 26.83 -2.30
CA GLN A 127 -7.83 26.61 -2.13
C GLN A 127 -7.45 25.13 -2.29
N TYR A 128 -8.33 24.22 -1.84
CA TYR A 128 -8.13 22.78 -1.93
C TYR A 128 -8.77 22.14 -3.18
N ALA A 129 -9.70 22.82 -3.85
CA ALA A 129 -10.37 22.32 -5.05
C ALA A 129 -9.40 21.84 -6.15
N PRO A 130 -8.26 22.50 -6.43
CA PRO A 130 -7.28 22.00 -7.40
C PRO A 130 -6.63 20.68 -6.99
N GLN A 131 -6.48 20.44 -5.69
CA GLN A 131 -5.95 19.17 -5.13
C GLN A 131 -7.04 18.10 -5.09
N ALA A 132 -8.31 18.50 -4.87
CA ALA A 132 -9.45 17.60 -4.89
C ALA A 132 -9.85 17.15 -6.30
N THR A 133 -9.56 17.92 -7.34
CA THR A 133 -9.74 17.49 -8.74
C THR A 133 -8.76 16.40 -9.18
N ASP A 134 -7.62 16.25 -8.50
CA ASP A 134 -6.73 15.09 -8.66
C ASP A 134 -7.16 13.90 -7.76
N LEU A 135 -8.14 14.12 -6.86
CA LEU A 135 -8.78 13.09 -6.02
C LEU A 135 -10.14 12.67 -6.61
N ASP A 136 -10.39 12.87 -7.91
CA ASP A 136 -11.56 12.31 -8.57
C ASP A 136 -11.46 10.78 -8.52
N SER A 137 -12.05 10.21 -7.47
CA SER A 137 -12.13 8.78 -7.16
C SER A 137 -13.08 8.02 -8.09
N GLY A 138 -13.39 8.57 -9.26
CA GLY A 138 -13.91 7.78 -10.36
C GLY A 138 -12.84 6.78 -10.72
N ALA A 139 -13.08 5.49 -10.47
CA ALA A 139 -12.16 4.38 -10.72
C ALA A 139 -11.36 4.65 -11.99
N SER A 140 -10.11 5.11 -11.79
CA SER A 140 -9.31 5.60 -12.89
C SER A 140 -8.96 4.40 -13.74
N ASP A 141 -9.03 4.53 -15.07
CA ASP A 141 -8.68 3.39 -15.94
C ASP A 141 -7.30 2.86 -15.53
N PRO A 142 -7.12 1.53 -15.42
CA PRO A 142 -5.85 0.97 -14.98
C PRO A 142 -4.73 1.38 -15.94
N LEU A 143 -3.51 1.54 -15.40
CA LEU A 143 -2.33 1.84 -16.21
C LEU A 143 -2.08 0.71 -17.22
N ASN A 144 -1.84 1.10 -18.47
CA ASN A 144 -1.38 0.18 -19.52
C ASN A 144 0.14 0.07 -19.43
N TRP A 145 0.61 -1.09 -18.98
CA TRP A 145 2.03 -1.36 -18.78
C TRP A 145 2.72 -1.90 -20.03
N SER A 146 3.92 -1.38 -20.31
CA SER A 146 4.75 -1.82 -21.42
C SER A 146 6.20 -2.02 -20.98
N LEU A 147 6.78 -3.19 -21.30
CA LEU A 147 8.19 -3.46 -21.03
C LEU A 147 9.08 -2.68 -22.01
N LEU A 148 9.93 -1.80 -21.49
CA LEU A 148 10.88 -1.01 -22.26
C LEU A 148 12.23 -1.72 -22.45
N ALA A 149 12.75 -2.34 -21.38
CA ALA A 149 14.07 -2.97 -21.41
C ALA A 149 14.22 -4.08 -20.37
N ARG A 150 15.12 -5.04 -20.64
CA ARG A 150 15.52 -6.10 -19.69
C ARG A 150 17.01 -6.00 -19.38
N GLY A 151 17.39 -6.39 -18.17
CA GLY A 151 18.79 -6.40 -17.74
C GLY A 151 19.36 -5.00 -17.54
N VAL A 152 18.51 -4.01 -17.26
CA VAL A 152 18.96 -2.66 -16.93
C VAL A 152 19.58 -2.71 -15.54
N THR A 153 20.83 -2.29 -15.42
CA THR A 153 21.50 -2.25 -14.12
C THR A 153 21.01 -1.04 -13.33
N LEU A 154 20.40 -1.28 -12.17
CA LEU A 154 20.09 -0.28 -11.16
C LEU A 154 20.81 -0.69 -9.88
N ASP A 155 21.86 0.06 -9.53
CA ASP A 155 22.80 -0.31 -8.47
C ASP A 155 23.40 -1.72 -8.70
N ASP A 156 23.17 -2.65 -7.78
CA ASP A 156 23.64 -4.04 -7.85
C ASP A 156 22.58 -4.99 -8.47
N TRP A 157 21.44 -4.46 -8.91
CA TRP A 157 20.34 -5.24 -9.46
C TRP A 157 20.29 -5.22 -10.99
N SER A 158 19.91 -6.37 -11.57
CA SER A 158 19.57 -6.50 -12.97
C SER A 158 18.04 -6.44 -13.11
N CYS A 159 17.52 -5.29 -13.49
CA CYS A 159 16.08 -5.00 -13.49
C CYS A 159 15.42 -5.17 -14.86
N HIS A 160 14.10 -5.33 -14.83
CA HIS A 160 13.22 -5.03 -15.95
C HIS A 160 12.68 -3.61 -15.80
N HIS A 161 12.64 -2.85 -16.89
CA HIS A 161 12.15 -1.47 -16.90
C HIS A 161 10.83 -1.42 -17.66
N TYR A 162 9.78 -0.96 -16.99
CA TYR A 162 8.43 -0.83 -17.53
C TYR A 162 7.98 0.62 -17.55
N ARG A 163 7.01 0.89 -18.42
CA ARG A 163 6.32 2.16 -18.55
C ARG A 163 4.81 1.94 -18.43
N GLY A 164 4.19 2.66 -17.51
CA GLY A 164 2.74 2.74 -17.32
C GLY A 164 2.19 3.97 -18.02
N THR A 165 1.15 3.77 -18.84
CA THR A 165 0.45 4.85 -19.53
C THR A 165 -1.04 4.78 -19.34
N ARG A 166 -1.69 5.94 -19.15
CA ARG A 166 -3.15 6.09 -19.13
C ARG A 166 -3.56 6.97 -20.30
N GLU A 167 -4.48 6.49 -21.12
CA GLU A 167 -4.92 7.19 -22.34
C GLU A 167 -3.76 7.63 -23.27
N GLY A 168 -2.65 6.89 -23.25
CA GLY A 168 -1.45 7.22 -24.02
C GLY A 168 -0.55 8.30 -23.40
N VAL A 169 -0.91 8.84 -22.24
CA VAL A 169 -0.09 9.74 -21.44
C VAL A 169 0.80 8.92 -20.49
N LEU A 170 2.06 9.33 -20.36
CA LEU A 170 2.99 8.73 -19.41
C LEU A 170 2.64 9.19 -18.00
N GLU A 171 2.34 8.23 -17.12
CA GLU A 171 2.06 8.49 -15.70
C GLU A 171 3.10 7.82 -14.80
N GLU A 172 3.69 6.68 -15.21
CA GLU A 172 4.67 5.99 -14.36
C GLU A 172 5.75 5.26 -15.16
N GLU A 173 6.96 5.20 -14.60
CA GLU A 173 7.98 4.22 -14.99
C GLU A 173 8.43 3.44 -13.75
N THR A 174 8.54 2.12 -13.88
CA THR A 174 8.96 1.25 -12.77
C THR A 174 10.09 0.31 -13.18
N TRP A 175 11.00 0.05 -12.24
CA TRP A 175 12.09 -0.91 -12.36
C TRP A 175 11.85 -2.03 -11.37
N THR A 176 11.79 -3.25 -11.87
CA THR A 176 11.48 -4.41 -11.05
C THR A 176 12.57 -5.47 -11.08
N VAL A 177 12.62 -6.26 -10.02
CA VAL A 177 13.46 -7.46 -9.88
C VAL A 177 12.60 -8.65 -9.42
N SER A 178 13.13 -9.87 -9.35
CA SER A 178 12.38 -10.95 -8.71
C SER A 178 12.26 -10.71 -7.20
N ALA A 179 11.18 -11.17 -6.58
CA ALA A 179 11.01 -11.09 -5.12
C ALA A 179 12.17 -11.78 -4.36
N GLU A 180 12.68 -12.89 -4.89
CA GLU A 180 13.86 -13.57 -4.34
C GLU A 180 15.12 -12.68 -4.37
N ALA A 181 15.28 -11.80 -5.37
CA ALA A 181 16.44 -10.92 -5.48
C ALA A 181 16.49 -9.88 -4.34
N VAL A 182 15.32 -9.46 -3.81
CA VAL A 182 15.22 -8.60 -2.62
C VAL A 182 15.23 -9.40 -1.31
N GLY A 183 15.13 -10.73 -1.39
CA GLY A 183 15.20 -11.65 -0.26
C GLY A 183 13.85 -12.13 0.25
N LEU A 184 12.75 -11.82 -0.44
CA LEU A 184 11.42 -12.24 -0.06
C LEU A 184 11.19 -13.71 -0.42
N SER A 185 10.57 -14.46 0.50
CA SER A 185 10.12 -15.83 0.25
C SER A 185 8.75 -15.84 -0.42
N ALA A 186 8.33 -16.99 -0.95
CA ALA A 186 6.98 -17.17 -1.49
C ALA A 186 5.87 -16.89 -0.45
N LYS A 187 6.15 -17.11 0.84
CA LYS A 187 5.20 -16.82 1.94
C LYS A 187 5.06 -15.32 2.17
N ASP A 188 6.15 -14.58 2.04
CA ASP A 188 6.15 -13.12 2.15
C ASP A 188 5.43 -12.49 0.95
N VAL A 189 5.67 -13.01 -0.26
CA VAL A 189 4.93 -12.64 -1.47
C VAL A 189 3.44 -12.89 -1.30
N ALA A 190 3.04 -14.02 -0.74
CA ALA A 190 1.63 -14.30 -0.46
C ALA A 190 1.01 -13.30 0.52
N ALA A 191 1.77 -12.85 1.53
CA ALA A 191 1.27 -11.83 2.46
C ALA A 191 1.06 -10.47 1.80
N PHE A 192 1.93 -10.06 0.88
CA PHE A 192 1.68 -8.86 0.07
C PHE A 192 0.41 -8.99 -0.79
N LYS A 193 0.19 -10.15 -1.42
CA LYS A 193 -1.03 -10.40 -2.20
C LYS A 193 -2.28 -10.31 -1.30
N SER A 194 -2.24 -10.93 -0.12
CA SER A 194 -3.34 -10.84 0.84
C SER A 194 -3.57 -9.42 1.36
N LEU A 195 -2.51 -8.61 1.53
CA LEU A 195 -2.65 -7.20 1.89
C LEU A 195 -3.25 -6.38 0.75
N ALA A 196 -2.84 -6.63 -0.50
CA ALA A 196 -3.41 -5.96 -1.67
C ALA A 196 -4.90 -6.28 -1.80
N GLU A 197 -5.29 -7.56 -1.69
CA GLU A 197 -6.70 -7.98 -1.65
C GLU A 197 -7.47 -7.27 -0.53
N TYR A 198 -6.88 -7.17 0.65
CA TYR A 198 -7.48 -6.49 1.80
C TYR A 198 -7.75 -5.00 1.50
N MET A 199 -6.80 -4.33 0.88
CA MET A 199 -6.88 -2.91 0.58
C MET A 199 -7.82 -2.60 -0.61
N THR A 200 -7.89 -3.49 -1.59
CA THR A 200 -8.92 -3.43 -2.64
C THR A 200 -10.33 -3.49 -2.05
N GLU A 201 -10.56 -4.34 -1.05
CA GLU A 201 -11.86 -4.46 -0.38
C GLU A 201 -12.21 -3.23 0.47
N LEU A 202 -11.21 -2.44 0.89
CA LEU A 202 -11.39 -1.14 1.53
C LEU A 202 -11.79 -0.02 0.55
N GLY A 203 -11.84 -0.31 -0.75
CA GLY A 203 -11.98 0.71 -1.78
C GLY A 203 -10.70 1.53 -1.98
N GLY A 204 -9.57 1.08 -1.40
CA GLY A 204 -8.27 1.65 -1.70
C GLY A 204 -7.77 1.13 -3.05
N GLU A 205 -7.37 2.05 -3.92
CA GLU A 205 -6.47 1.73 -5.02
C GLU A 205 -5.05 1.59 -4.45
N LEU A 206 -4.73 0.42 -3.93
CA LEU A 206 -3.33 0.02 -3.99
C LEU A 206 -3.08 -0.27 -5.45
N GLU A 207 -2.16 0.48 -6.09
CA GLU A 207 -1.58 0.09 -7.37
C GLU A 207 -1.28 -1.40 -7.25
N GLN A 208 -2.08 -2.19 -7.96
CA GLN A 208 -2.31 -3.57 -7.55
C GLN A 208 -0.94 -4.23 -7.48
N VAL A 209 -0.64 -4.93 -6.38
CA VAL A 209 0.55 -5.79 -6.30
C VAL A 209 0.33 -6.92 -7.29
N HIS A 210 0.49 -6.60 -8.58
CA HIS A 210 0.22 -7.46 -9.70
C HIS A 210 1.25 -8.59 -9.67
N ASP A 211 0.84 -9.74 -10.17
CA ASP A 211 1.51 -11.01 -10.01
C ASP A 211 3.05 -10.91 -10.06
N LEU A 212 3.65 -10.87 -8.86
CA LEU A 212 5.10 -10.85 -8.65
C LEU A 212 5.82 -12.01 -9.37
N ASP A 213 5.06 -13.05 -9.76
CA ASP A 213 5.54 -14.31 -10.33
C ASP A 213 4.92 -14.69 -11.69
N ASP A 214 3.91 -13.97 -12.24
CA ASP A 214 3.24 -14.37 -13.50
C ASP A 214 3.70 -13.54 -14.72
N PRO A 215 4.58 -14.09 -15.59
CA PRO A 215 5.03 -13.40 -16.80
C PRO A 215 3.94 -13.24 -17.89
N SER A 216 2.74 -13.79 -17.70
CA SER A 216 1.66 -13.80 -18.70
C SER A 216 0.61 -12.71 -18.53
N ALA A 217 0.70 -11.89 -17.48
CA ALA A 217 -0.19 -10.75 -17.28
C ALA A 217 0.16 -9.62 -18.28
N ILE A 218 -0.58 -9.58 -19.40
CA ILE A 218 -0.28 -8.73 -20.58
C ILE A 218 -0.40 -7.23 -20.27
N ASP A 219 -1.19 -6.85 -19.27
CA ASP A 219 -1.52 -5.46 -18.93
C ASP A 219 -0.89 -5.00 -17.60
N THR A 220 0.11 -5.72 -17.10
CA THR A 220 0.77 -5.43 -15.81
C THR A 220 2.28 -5.54 -15.94
N TYR A 221 3.04 -4.95 -15.01
CA TYR A 221 4.46 -5.29 -14.87
C TYR A 221 4.63 -6.53 -13.98
N THR A 222 5.82 -7.12 -14.02
CA THR A 222 6.12 -8.33 -13.23
C THR A 222 7.37 -8.14 -12.39
N GLY A 223 7.36 -8.68 -11.18
CA GLY A 223 8.43 -8.57 -10.20
C GLY A 223 8.21 -7.47 -9.17
N PHE A 224 9.09 -7.44 -8.17
CA PHE A 224 9.05 -6.49 -7.06
C PHE A 224 9.65 -5.14 -7.47
N PRO A 225 8.92 -4.02 -7.32
CA PRO A 225 9.43 -2.70 -7.68
C PRO A 225 10.57 -2.32 -6.75
N VAL A 226 11.67 -1.85 -7.34
CA VAL A 226 12.84 -1.33 -6.60
C VAL A 226 13.07 0.15 -6.87
N LYS A 227 12.41 0.67 -7.91
CA LYS A 227 12.31 2.09 -8.19
C LYS A 227 11.03 2.35 -8.97
N THR A 228 10.33 3.42 -8.60
CA THR A 228 9.21 3.97 -9.34
C THR A 228 9.44 5.47 -9.56
N VAL A 229 9.01 5.99 -10.70
CA VAL A 229 8.99 7.42 -11.03
C VAL A 229 7.59 7.76 -11.53
N GLU A 230 6.90 8.61 -10.78
CA GLU A 230 5.58 9.12 -11.15
C GLU A 230 5.72 10.41 -11.94
N TYR A 231 4.86 10.57 -12.95
CA TYR A 231 4.82 11.69 -13.86
C TYR A 231 3.46 12.39 -13.78
N GLN A 232 3.48 13.71 -13.66
CA GLN A 232 2.28 14.55 -13.79
C GLN A 232 2.49 15.53 -14.94
N SER A 233 1.55 15.58 -15.88
CA SER A 233 1.65 16.46 -17.06
C SER A 233 2.97 16.28 -17.85
N GLY A 234 3.47 15.03 -17.92
CA GLY A 234 4.72 14.69 -18.61
C GLY A 234 6.01 15.12 -17.89
N GLN A 235 5.93 15.60 -16.66
CA GLN A 235 7.07 15.92 -15.82
C GLN A 235 7.15 14.92 -14.66
N ALA A 236 8.34 14.40 -14.38
CA ALA A 236 8.53 13.56 -13.21
C ALA A 236 8.31 14.40 -11.94
N VAL A 237 7.39 13.96 -11.08
CA VAL A 237 7.02 14.68 -9.85
C VAL A 237 7.53 13.97 -8.61
N ARG A 238 7.57 12.64 -8.61
CA ARG A 238 7.96 11.83 -7.46
C ARG A 238 8.82 10.67 -7.91
N SER A 239 9.78 10.28 -7.07
CA SER A 239 10.53 9.03 -7.24
C SER A 239 10.60 8.26 -5.94
N THR A 240 10.18 7.01 -5.99
CA THR A 240 10.24 6.07 -4.87
C THR A 240 11.34 5.06 -5.14
N ARG A 241 12.12 4.71 -4.12
CA ARG A 241 13.20 3.72 -4.22
C ARG A 241 13.18 2.79 -3.03
N THR A 242 13.22 1.49 -3.30
CA THR A 242 13.25 0.46 -2.26
C THR A 242 14.66 -0.07 -2.08
N ASN A 243 15.14 -0.06 -0.85
CA ASN A 243 16.46 -0.55 -0.45
C ASN A 243 16.29 -1.76 0.47
N VAL A 244 17.16 -2.76 0.35
CA VAL A 244 17.23 -3.88 1.30
C VAL A 244 18.23 -3.52 2.39
N LEU A 245 17.76 -3.31 3.62
CA LEU A 245 18.62 -2.94 4.75
C LEU A 245 19.21 -4.17 5.45
N GLU A 246 18.38 -5.18 5.72
CA GLU A 246 18.78 -6.36 6.45
C GLU A 246 18.08 -7.61 5.92
N ARG A 247 18.78 -8.75 5.98
CA ARG A 247 18.23 -10.10 5.78
C ARG A 247 18.65 -10.96 6.95
N GLY A 248 17.68 -11.59 7.60
CA GLY A 248 17.96 -12.47 8.72
C GLY A 248 16.72 -12.80 9.53
N GLN A 249 16.91 -13.53 10.62
CA GLN A 249 15.82 -13.78 11.56
C GLN A 249 15.47 -12.48 12.28
N LEU A 250 14.27 -11.96 12.01
CA LEU A 250 13.70 -10.81 12.70
C LEU A 250 13.06 -11.24 14.03
N ASP A 251 13.09 -10.36 15.02
CA ASP A 251 12.45 -10.59 16.32
C ASP A 251 10.93 -10.66 16.15
N ALA A 252 10.33 -11.76 16.62
CA ALA A 252 8.89 -11.95 16.57
C ALA A 252 8.09 -10.88 17.35
N SER A 253 8.73 -10.11 18.25
CA SER A 253 8.10 -8.97 18.92
C SER A 253 7.83 -7.78 17.99
N LEU A 254 8.55 -7.66 16.87
CA LEU A 254 8.32 -6.58 15.90
C LEU A 254 6.89 -6.62 15.33
N PHE A 255 6.37 -7.83 15.15
CA PHE A 255 5.06 -8.07 14.56
C PHE A 255 3.91 -8.12 15.58
N LYS A 256 4.18 -7.71 16.83
CA LYS A 256 3.19 -7.74 17.91
C LYS A 256 2.85 -6.33 18.37
N VAL A 257 1.59 -6.14 18.73
CA VAL A 257 1.16 -4.95 19.47
C VAL A 257 1.91 -4.91 20.80
N PRO A 258 2.57 -3.79 21.15
CA PRO A 258 3.23 -3.66 22.44
C PRO A 258 2.24 -3.76 23.61
N ALA A 259 2.73 -4.21 24.77
CA ALA A 259 1.89 -4.33 25.95
C ALA A 259 1.39 -2.94 26.42
N GLY A 260 0.16 -2.90 26.95
CA GLY A 260 -0.43 -1.67 27.52
C GLY A 260 -1.29 -0.85 26.56
N PHE A 261 -1.38 -1.25 25.29
CA PHE A 261 -2.26 -0.61 24.33
C PHE A 261 -3.71 -1.04 24.53
N ARG A 262 -4.64 -0.10 24.33
CA ARG A 262 -6.07 -0.35 24.30
C ARG A 262 -6.50 -0.68 22.87
N THR A 263 -7.16 -1.81 22.67
CA THR A 263 -7.74 -2.15 21.36
C THR A 263 -9.10 -1.48 21.20
N VAL A 264 -9.29 -0.82 20.06
CA VAL A 264 -10.57 -0.24 19.62
C VAL A 264 -10.99 -0.86 18.29
N GLY A 265 -12.31 -0.92 18.07
CA GLY A 265 -12.84 -1.31 16.77
C GLY A 265 -12.70 -0.17 15.76
N PHE A 266 -12.64 -0.51 14.47
CA PHE A 266 -12.58 0.48 13.39
C PHE A 266 -13.72 1.51 13.44
N GLN A 267 -14.93 1.10 13.82
CA GLN A 267 -16.06 2.01 13.95
C GLN A 267 -15.86 3.06 15.06
N GLU A 268 -15.28 2.67 16.20
CA GLU A 268 -14.96 3.60 17.30
C GLU A 268 -13.93 4.63 16.83
N MET A 269 -12.89 4.18 16.12
CA MET A 269 -11.89 5.07 15.53
C MET A 269 -12.51 6.09 14.55
N LEU A 270 -13.41 5.66 13.67
CA LEU A 270 -14.08 6.58 12.74
C LEU A 270 -14.96 7.62 13.46
N MET A 271 -15.66 7.21 14.53
CA MET A 271 -16.48 8.13 15.32
C MET A 271 -15.60 9.15 16.06
N ASP A 272 -14.49 8.71 16.65
CA ASP A 272 -13.54 9.58 17.32
C ASP A 272 -12.93 10.63 16.36
N GLN A 273 -12.68 10.26 15.10
CA GLN A 273 -12.20 11.21 14.07
C GLN A 273 -13.25 12.27 13.71
N MET A 274 -14.52 11.88 13.56
CA MET A 274 -15.60 12.82 13.23
C MET A 274 -15.94 13.80 14.36
N GLU A 275 -15.65 13.47 15.63
CA GLU A 275 -15.89 14.39 16.77
C GLU A 275 -14.82 15.48 16.92
N LEU A 276 -13.67 15.33 16.24
CA LEU A 276 -12.55 16.26 16.32
C LEU A 276 -12.61 17.38 15.26
N GLU A 277 -13.55 17.31 14.33
CA GLU A 277 -13.84 18.34 13.30
C GLU A 277 -15.01 19.25 13.71
#